data_AF-A0A497SNT2-F1
#
_entry.id   AF-A0A497SNT2-F1
#
_cell.length_a   1.000
_cell.length_b   1.000
_cell.length_c   1.000
_cell.angle_alpha   90.00
_cell.angle_beta   90.00
_cell.angle_gamma   90.00
#
_symmetry.space_group_name_H-M   'P 1'
#
loop_
_entity.id
_entity.type
_entity.pdbx_description
1 polymer ?
#
loop_
_entity_poly.entity_id
_entity_poly.type
_entity_poly.pdbx_seq_one_letter_code
_entity_poly.pdbx_strand_id
1 'polypeptide(L)'
;MEHYDAPWHIASERVDLAVAGFDEIASTFSGKDNTTLIKRWPAFNSAGAYGEPIILGSAGLDDYCAHFIIAKEPELFENIMFREDLFRFYGVDPVLVDQKYVPIYRHFIRARGNGGKAPLPTFMKSDKVEADVEADGKMGIVIVNSGASVGSRDLFVYGMPVIQSETHLIADREVIERDKDARHVADKLVHNQYTDQSRMRSYAEWYSFLRTNITDDRWVKRPAVSSMFLDEFDRRTWSRGASRVRDEDLAALEEFEAQLYQGAR
;
A
#
# COMPACT_ATOMS: atom_id res chain seq x y z
N MET A 1 -1.04 -26.76 -2.47
CA MET A 1 -2.35 -26.25 -2.90
C MET A 1 -2.09 -24.81 -3.29
N GLU A 2 -2.12 -24.48 -4.59
CA GLU A 2 -1.93 -23.09 -5.01
C GLU A 2 -3.11 -22.29 -4.46
N HIS A 3 -2.85 -21.35 -3.55
CA HIS A 3 -3.85 -20.39 -3.11
C HIS A 3 -4.08 -19.43 -4.27
N TYR A 4 -5.11 -19.70 -5.07
CA TYR A 4 -5.57 -18.74 -6.07
C TYR A 4 -6.40 -17.69 -5.33
N ASP A 5 -5.83 -16.50 -5.17
CA ASP A 5 -6.53 -15.38 -4.56
C ASP A 5 -7.58 -14.82 -5.54
N ALA A 6 -8.55 -14.07 -5.01
CA ALA A 6 -9.62 -13.46 -5.80
C ALA A 6 -9.16 -12.76 -7.11
N PRO A 7 -8.02 -12.04 -7.14
CA PRO A 7 -7.54 -11.43 -8.38
C PRO A 7 -7.18 -12.44 -9.48
N TRP A 8 -6.68 -13.64 -9.11
CA TRP A 8 -6.37 -14.70 -10.07
C TRP A 8 -7.62 -15.29 -10.72
N HIS A 9 -8.72 -15.38 -9.97
CA HIS A 9 -10.00 -15.87 -10.49
C HIS A 9 -10.60 -14.94 -11.55
N ILE A 10 -10.45 -13.62 -11.40
CA ILE A 10 -10.80 -12.66 -12.45
C ILE A 10 -9.90 -12.89 -13.68
N ALA A 11 -8.57 -12.90 -13.51
CA ALA A 11 -7.65 -13.03 -14.64
C ALA A 11 -7.73 -14.38 -15.38
N SER A 12 -8.32 -15.39 -14.76
CA SER A 12 -8.58 -16.70 -15.38
C SER A 12 -9.98 -16.81 -15.97
N GLU A 13 -10.71 -15.70 -16.09
CA GLU A 13 -12.07 -15.61 -16.63
C GLU A 13 -13.07 -16.52 -15.92
N ARG A 14 -12.83 -16.82 -14.63
CA ARG A 14 -13.72 -17.68 -13.82
C ARG A 14 -14.78 -16.90 -13.06
N VAL A 15 -14.54 -15.61 -12.87
CA VAL A 15 -15.37 -14.69 -12.10
C VAL A 15 -15.34 -13.34 -12.81
N ASP A 16 -16.50 -12.68 -12.86
CA ASP A 16 -16.66 -11.38 -13.53
C ASP A 16 -16.37 -10.19 -12.60
N LEU A 17 -16.70 -10.36 -11.31
CA LEU A 17 -16.61 -9.36 -10.25
C LEU A 17 -16.08 -9.99 -8.97
N ALA A 18 -15.11 -9.34 -8.34
CA ALA A 18 -14.57 -9.80 -7.06
C ALA A 18 -14.22 -8.60 -6.18
N VAL A 19 -13.97 -8.91 -4.92
CA VAL A 19 -13.52 -7.96 -3.91
C VAL A 19 -12.16 -8.42 -3.41
N ALA A 20 -11.17 -7.55 -3.43
CA ALA A 20 -9.80 -7.89 -3.02
C ALA A 20 -9.05 -6.68 -2.46
N GLY A 21 -8.12 -6.95 -1.54
CA GLY A 21 -7.17 -5.96 -1.08
C GLY A 21 -6.20 -5.58 -2.19
N PHE A 22 -5.83 -4.31 -2.27
CA PHE A 22 -4.89 -3.84 -3.27
C PHE A 22 -3.50 -4.49 -3.17
N ASP A 23 -3.02 -4.81 -1.96
CA ASP A 23 -1.81 -5.59 -1.75
C ASP A 23 -1.86 -6.97 -2.42
N GLU A 24 -3.02 -7.65 -2.38
CA GLU A 24 -3.22 -8.92 -3.07
C GLU A 24 -3.26 -8.76 -4.58
N ILE A 25 -3.99 -7.75 -5.07
CA ILE A 25 -4.08 -7.42 -6.50
C ILE A 25 -2.68 -7.13 -7.03
N ALA A 26 -1.97 -6.19 -6.42
CA ALA A 26 -0.66 -5.76 -6.88
C ALA A 26 0.41 -6.84 -6.69
N SER A 27 0.32 -7.71 -5.67
CA SER A 27 1.23 -8.86 -5.57
C SER A 27 0.98 -9.89 -6.68
N THR A 28 -0.28 -10.23 -6.95
CA THR A 28 -0.68 -11.20 -7.99
C THR A 28 -0.21 -10.81 -9.39
N PHE A 29 -0.24 -9.51 -9.71
CA PHE A 29 0.12 -9.00 -11.04
C PHE A 29 1.50 -8.30 -11.10
N SER A 30 2.26 -8.32 -10.01
CA SER A 30 3.62 -7.77 -10.01
C SER A 30 4.52 -8.56 -10.99
N GLY A 31 5.21 -7.83 -11.89
CA GLY A 31 6.13 -8.43 -12.85
C GLY A 31 5.62 -8.61 -14.29
N LYS A 32 4.39 -8.21 -14.61
CA LYS A 32 3.99 -7.97 -16.00
C LYS A 32 4.51 -6.60 -16.46
N ASP A 33 5.22 -6.57 -17.59
CA ASP A 33 5.95 -5.42 -18.14
C ASP A 33 5.00 -4.24 -18.45
N ASN A 34 4.73 -3.40 -17.43
CA ASN A 34 4.25 -2.00 -17.50
C ASN A 34 3.78 -1.45 -16.14
N THR A 35 3.78 -2.26 -15.08
CA THR A 35 3.24 -1.91 -13.75
C THR A 35 4.14 -0.98 -12.90
N THR A 36 4.93 -0.11 -13.52
CA THR A 36 6.19 0.38 -12.93
C THR A 36 6.09 1.20 -11.65
N LEU A 37 4.94 1.58 -11.09
CA LEU A 37 4.86 2.47 -9.91
C LEU A 37 3.64 2.23 -9.00
N ILE A 38 3.20 0.98 -8.85
CA ILE A 38 1.90 0.71 -8.22
C ILE A 38 2.03 0.55 -6.69
N LYS A 39 2.16 1.68 -5.99
CA LYS A 39 1.99 1.74 -4.51
C LYS A 39 0.52 1.82 -4.10
N ARG A 40 -0.34 2.22 -5.05
CA ARG A 40 -1.76 2.56 -4.85
C ARG A 40 -2.55 2.25 -6.12
N TRP A 41 -3.84 2.01 -5.95
CA TRP A 41 -4.70 1.52 -7.02
C TRP A 41 -4.96 2.45 -8.22
N PRO A 42 -4.89 3.80 -8.15
CA PRO A 42 -5.06 4.63 -9.35
C PRO A 42 -3.98 4.38 -10.40
N ALA A 43 -2.75 4.09 -9.97
CA ALA A 43 -1.65 3.73 -10.88
C ALA A 43 -1.85 2.35 -11.52
N PHE A 44 -2.62 1.47 -10.87
CA PHE A 44 -2.82 0.10 -11.35
C PHE A 44 -3.55 0.08 -12.68
N ASN A 45 -4.69 0.76 -12.75
CA ASN A 45 -5.50 0.80 -13.98
C ASN A 45 -4.77 1.44 -15.16
N SER A 46 -3.90 2.42 -14.89
CA SER A 46 -3.12 3.13 -15.92
C SER A 46 -1.95 2.29 -16.46
N ALA A 47 -1.46 1.31 -15.70
CA ALA A 47 -0.41 0.41 -16.16
C ALA A 47 -0.88 -0.55 -17.26
N GLY A 48 -2.18 -0.89 -17.26
CA GLY A 48 -2.91 -1.40 -18.42
C GLY A 48 -2.31 -2.62 -19.13
N ALA A 49 -2.12 -3.75 -18.44
CA ALA A 49 -1.86 -5.00 -19.16
C ALA A 49 -3.18 -5.71 -19.56
N TYR A 50 -3.15 -6.36 -20.72
CA TYR A 50 -4.23 -7.23 -21.18
C TYR A 50 -4.31 -8.48 -20.29
N GLY A 51 -5.52 -8.87 -19.86
CA GLY A 51 -5.73 -9.98 -18.91
C GLY A 51 -5.45 -9.66 -17.44
N GLU A 52 -5.43 -8.37 -17.07
CA GLU A 52 -5.46 -7.92 -15.67
C GLU A 52 -6.88 -7.40 -15.32
N PRO A 53 -7.33 -7.58 -14.07
CA PRO A 53 -8.56 -6.97 -13.60
C PRO A 53 -8.47 -5.45 -13.66
N ILE A 54 -9.61 -4.79 -13.79
CA ILE A 54 -9.73 -3.36 -13.56
C ILE A 54 -10.20 -3.11 -12.13
N ILE A 55 -9.59 -2.12 -11.47
CA ILE A 55 -10.05 -1.63 -10.18
C ILE A 55 -11.13 -0.58 -10.43
N LEU A 56 -12.35 -0.84 -10.00
CA LEU A 56 -13.49 0.05 -10.26
C LEU A 56 -13.62 1.15 -9.20
N GLY A 57 -13.15 0.89 -7.99
CA GLY A 57 -13.11 1.84 -6.88
C GLY A 57 -12.97 1.15 -5.53
N SER A 58 -12.90 1.96 -4.47
CA SER A 58 -12.88 1.48 -3.09
C SER A 58 -14.24 0.90 -2.71
N ALA A 59 -14.22 -0.19 -1.95
CA ALA A 59 -15.42 -0.82 -1.39
C ALA A 59 -15.97 -0.04 -0.17
N GLY A 60 -15.22 0.94 0.36
CA GLY A 60 -15.68 1.79 1.46
C GLY A 60 -15.83 1.06 2.79
N LEU A 61 -14.99 0.06 3.06
CA LEU A 61 -15.05 -0.77 4.27
C LEU A 61 -14.24 -0.21 5.45
N ASP A 62 -13.63 0.97 5.29
CA ASP A 62 -12.74 1.61 6.27
C ASP A 62 -11.63 0.67 6.79
N ASP A 63 -11.10 -0.17 5.89
CA ASP A 63 -10.24 -1.31 6.21
C ASP A 63 -8.76 -1.09 5.82
N TYR A 64 -8.33 0.16 5.83
CA TYR A 64 -6.99 0.55 5.42
C TYR A 64 -5.90 -0.22 6.17
N CYS A 65 -4.87 -0.64 5.45
CA CYS A 65 -3.65 -1.16 6.01
C CYS A 65 -2.45 -0.77 5.16
N ALA A 66 -1.25 -0.92 5.68
CA ALA A 66 -0.04 -0.61 4.95
C ALA A 66 1.14 -1.48 5.36
N HIS A 67 2.06 -1.71 4.43
CA HIS A 67 3.22 -2.57 4.62
C HIS A 67 4.37 -1.73 5.11
N PHE A 68 4.68 -1.78 6.40
CA PHE A 68 5.74 -0.98 7.01
C PHE A 68 7.00 -1.79 7.22
N ILE A 69 8.14 -1.09 7.14
CA ILE A 69 9.41 -1.64 7.58
C ILE A 69 9.46 -1.47 9.10
N ILE A 70 9.80 -2.56 9.79
CA ILE A 70 9.95 -2.60 11.23
C ILE A 70 11.35 -3.07 11.62
N ALA A 71 11.80 -2.61 12.78
CA ALA A 71 13.04 -3.04 13.41
C ALA A 71 12.92 -2.89 14.93
N LYS A 72 13.67 -3.70 15.67
CA LYS A 72 13.82 -3.50 17.12
C LYS A 72 14.73 -2.32 17.44
N GLU A 73 15.80 -2.17 16.67
CA GLU A 73 16.81 -1.12 16.84
C GLU A 73 16.59 -0.04 15.78
N PRO A 74 16.23 1.20 16.15
CA PRO A 74 15.94 2.25 15.18
C PRO A 74 17.19 2.68 14.38
N GLU A 75 18.40 2.45 14.89
CA GLU A 75 19.68 2.70 14.21
C GLU A 75 19.81 1.88 12.92
N LEU A 76 19.17 0.71 12.86
CA LEU A 76 19.15 -0.08 11.63
C LEU A 76 18.56 0.72 10.47
N PHE A 77 17.63 1.64 10.71
CA PHE A 77 17.03 2.46 9.67
C PHE A 77 17.99 3.47 9.02
N GLU A 78 19.16 3.72 9.59
CA GLU A 78 20.23 4.49 8.92
C GLU A 78 20.71 3.81 7.63
N ASN A 79 20.54 2.49 7.57
CA ASN A 79 20.84 1.67 6.40
C ASN A 79 19.73 1.67 5.34
N ILE A 80 18.67 2.44 5.55
CA ILE A 80 17.60 2.62 4.58
C ILE A 80 17.69 4.01 3.97
N MET A 81 17.94 4.06 2.66
CA MET A 81 17.78 5.29 1.90
C MET A 81 16.41 5.28 1.24
N PHE A 82 15.54 6.17 1.73
CA PHE A 82 14.25 6.45 1.13
C PHE A 82 14.24 7.92 0.70
N ARG A 83 14.18 8.14 -0.62
CA ARG A 83 13.89 9.41 -1.27
C ARG A 83 12.80 9.18 -2.32
N GLU A 84 12.19 10.25 -2.81
CA GLU A 84 11.04 10.20 -3.73
C GLU A 84 11.16 9.15 -4.85
N ASP A 85 12.29 9.09 -5.53
CA ASP A 85 12.59 8.18 -6.64
C ASP A 85 13.59 7.06 -6.27
N LEU A 86 13.99 6.98 -5.00
CA LEU A 86 15.06 6.10 -4.54
C LEU A 86 14.67 5.31 -3.28
N PHE A 87 14.66 3.99 -3.38
CA PHE A 87 14.52 3.11 -2.22
C PHE A 87 15.60 2.03 -2.20
N ARG A 88 16.43 2.01 -1.15
CA ARG A 88 17.56 1.10 -1.01
C ARG A 88 17.78 0.65 0.43
N PHE A 89 18.25 -0.60 0.54
CA PHE A 89 18.77 -1.20 1.76
C PHE A 89 20.30 -1.32 1.64
N TYR A 90 21.04 -1.02 2.70
CA TYR A 90 22.51 -1.09 2.75
C TYR A 90 22.96 -2.00 3.90
N GLY A 91 23.51 -3.18 3.63
CA GLY A 91 24.00 -4.05 4.71
C GLY A 91 22.90 -4.57 5.65
N VAL A 92 21.63 -4.44 5.27
CA VAL A 92 20.48 -5.04 5.95
C VAL A 92 20.14 -6.32 5.21
N ASP A 93 20.64 -7.44 5.71
CA ASP A 93 20.36 -8.76 5.17
C ASP A 93 20.35 -9.81 6.29
N PRO A 94 19.30 -10.64 6.42
CA PRO A 94 18.09 -10.68 5.59
C PRO A 94 16.99 -9.74 6.10
N VAL A 95 16.03 -9.41 5.23
CA VAL A 95 14.77 -8.75 5.60
C VAL A 95 13.68 -9.80 5.75
N LEU A 96 13.09 -9.90 6.93
CA LEU A 96 12.05 -10.86 7.27
C LEU A 96 10.70 -10.41 6.69
N VAL A 97 10.03 -11.30 5.97
CA VAL A 97 8.79 -10.98 5.28
C VAL A 97 7.87 -12.19 5.17
N ASP A 98 6.57 -11.92 5.02
CA ASP A 98 5.66 -12.89 4.41
C ASP A 98 6.01 -13.02 2.90
N GLN A 99 6.29 -14.25 2.48
CA GLN A 99 6.69 -14.58 1.10
C GLN A 99 5.62 -14.22 0.08
N LYS A 100 4.33 -14.19 0.46
CA LYS A 100 3.23 -13.80 -0.43
C LYS A 100 3.45 -12.42 -1.05
N TYR A 101 4.15 -11.52 -0.35
CA TYR A 101 4.33 -10.13 -0.76
C TYR A 101 5.74 -9.80 -1.29
N VAL A 102 6.64 -10.78 -1.34
CA VAL A 102 7.97 -10.59 -1.95
C VAL A 102 7.89 -10.07 -3.40
N PRO A 103 6.98 -10.56 -4.27
CA PRO A 103 6.86 -10.07 -5.63
C PRO A 103 6.64 -8.54 -5.70
N ILE A 104 5.70 -8.01 -4.93
CA ILE A 104 5.42 -6.56 -4.89
C ILE A 104 6.55 -5.76 -4.23
N TYR A 105 7.22 -6.28 -3.20
CA TYR A 105 8.38 -5.60 -2.60
C TYR A 105 9.55 -5.46 -3.58
N ARG A 106 9.87 -6.52 -4.32
CA ARG A 106 10.92 -6.48 -5.35
C ARG A 106 10.59 -5.47 -6.43
N HIS A 107 9.34 -5.47 -6.88
CA HIS A 107 8.87 -4.56 -7.90
C HIS A 107 8.97 -3.10 -7.43
N PHE A 108 8.48 -2.80 -6.23
CA PHE A 108 8.54 -1.46 -5.64
C PHE A 108 9.99 -0.94 -5.47
N ILE A 109 10.89 -1.75 -4.91
CA ILE A 109 12.29 -1.35 -4.72
C ILE A 109 12.98 -1.07 -6.06
N ARG A 110 12.73 -1.90 -7.08
CA ARG A 110 13.30 -1.70 -8.42
C ARG A 110 12.74 -0.47 -9.10
N ALA A 111 11.44 -0.27 -9.01
CA ALA A 111 10.72 0.89 -9.56
C ALA A 111 11.31 2.21 -9.06
N ARG A 112 11.51 2.34 -7.74
CA ARG A 112 12.22 3.46 -7.11
C ARG A 112 13.74 3.24 -7.08
N GLY A 113 14.31 2.53 -8.05
CA GLY A 113 15.67 2.00 -7.96
C GLY A 113 16.70 2.66 -8.88
N ASN A 114 16.54 3.94 -9.26
CA ASN A 114 17.30 4.57 -10.36
C ASN A 114 17.21 3.71 -11.65
N GLY A 115 15.99 3.46 -12.12
CA GLY A 115 15.71 2.65 -13.30
C GLY A 115 15.95 1.15 -13.11
N GLY A 116 15.53 0.57 -11.98
CA GLY A 116 15.60 -0.88 -11.74
C GLY A 116 16.94 -1.41 -11.23
N LYS A 117 17.93 -0.55 -10.97
CA LYS A 117 19.30 -0.94 -10.59
C LYS A 117 19.56 -0.97 -9.08
N ALA A 118 18.53 -0.77 -8.25
CA ALA A 118 18.70 -0.88 -6.80
C ALA A 118 19.00 -2.35 -6.41
N PRO A 119 20.04 -2.59 -5.59
CA PRO A 119 20.25 -3.91 -5.02
C PRO A 119 19.04 -4.29 -4.15
N LEU A 120 18.54 -5.50 -4.33
CA LEU A 120 17.47 -6.05 -3.50
C LEU A 120 18.10 -6.73 -2.27
N PRO A 121 17.55 -6.54 -1.06
CA PRO A 121 17.95 -7.36 0.08
C PRO A 121 17.53 -8.82 -0.14
N THR A 122 18.17 -9.75 0.56
CA THR A 122 17.62 -11.11 0.65
C THR A 122 16.36 -11.08 1.50
N PHE A 123 15.24 -11.46 0.89
CA PHE A 123 13.97 -11.64 1.59
C PHE A 123 13.91 -13.04 2.18
N MET A 124 13.79 -13.12 3.51
CA MET A 124 13.68 -14.37 4.24
C MET A 124 12.25 -14.55 4.73
N LYS A 125 11.70 -15.75 4.51
CA LYS A 125 10.34 -16.09 4.95
C LYS A 125 10.25 -16.01 6.48
N SER A 126 9.21 -15.37 6.98
CA SER A 126 8.72 -15.51 8.35
C SER A 126 7.19 -15.59 8.34
N ASP A 127 6.63 -16.51 9.13
CA ASP A 127 5.18 -16.62 9.34
C ASP A 127 4.71 -15.69 10.49
N LYS A 128 5.64 -15.05 11.22
CA LYS A 128 5.39 -14.15 12.36
C LYS A 128 6.42 -13.02 12.38
N VAL A 129 6.37 -12.17 11.35
CA VAL A 129 7.41 -11.16 11.08
C VAL A 129 7.71 -10.30 12.30
N GLU A 130 6.70 -9.78 13.01
CA GLU A 130 6.95 -8.92 14.17
C GLU A 130 7.67 -9.64 15.31
N ALA A 131 7.29 -10.89 15.60
CA ALA A 131 7.90 -11.67 16.69
C ALA A 131 9.34 -12.05 16.36
N ASP A 132 9.60 -12.43 15.11
CA ASP A 132 10.94 -12.83 14.67
C ASP A 132 11.87 -11.61 14.58
N VAL A 133 11.37 -10.44 14.16
CA VAL A 133 12.12 -9.17 14.20
C VAL A 133 12.51 -8.79 15.62
N GLU A 134 11.56 -8.89 16.56
CA GLU A 134 11.80 -8.57 17.98
C GLU A 134 12.82 -9.53 18.65
N ALA A 135 12.88 -10.77 18.19
CA ALA A 135 13.80 -11.80 18.70
C ALA A 135 15.20 -11.74 18.06
N ASP A 136 15.26 -11.64 16.72
CA ASP A 136 16.50 -11.76 15.96
C ASP A 136 17.26 -10.42 15.79
N GLY A 137 16.62 -9.28 16.10
CA GLY A 137 17.22 -7.95 15.92
C GLY A 137 17.41 -7.56 14.44
N LYS A 138 16.70 -8.20 13.51
CA LYS A 138 16.74 -7.90 12.07
C LYS A 138 15.72 -6.83 11.70
N MET A 139 15.62 -6.52 10.41
CA MET A 139 14.46 -5.79 9.88
C MET A 139 13.41 -6.74 9.31
N GLY A 140 12.17 -6.28 9.27
CA GLY A 140 11.11 -6.95 8.54
C GLY A 140 10.18 -5.99 7.82
N ILE A 141 9.36 -6.51 6.91
CA ILE A 141 8.24 -5.77 6.30
C ILE A 141 6.95 -6.48 6.70
N VAL A 142 6.05 -5.75 7.36
CA VAL A 142 4.81 -6.30 7.92
C VAL A 142 3.60 -5.44 7.56
N ILE A 143 2.45 -6.10 7.42
CA ILE A 143 1.16 -5.42 7.25
C ILE A 143 0.70 -4.86 8.59
N VAL A 144 0.39 -3.57 8.59
CA VAL A 144 -0.12 -2.86 9.75
C VAL A 144 -1.48 -2.26 9.40
N ASN A 145 -2.52 -2.69 10.11
CA ASN A 145 -3.84 -2.08 10.08
C ASN A 145 -4.00 -1.10 11.26
N SER A 146 -4.19 -1.59 12.49
CA SER A 146 -4.37 -0.73 13.66
C SER A 146 -3.08 -0.21 14.28
N GLY A 147 -1.95 -0.88 14.03
CA GLY A 147 -0.69 -0.62 14.74
C GLY A 147 -0.56 -1.38 16.07
N ALA A 148 -1.62 -2.01 16.58
CA ALA A 148 -1.61 -2.62 17.93
C ALA A 148 -0.58 -3.75 18.09
N SER A 149 -0.43 -4.63 17.09
CA SER A 149 0.56 -5.73 17.13
C SER A 149 1.98 -5.19 17.30
N VAL A 150 2.37 -4.23 16.45
CA VAL A 150 3.68 -3.58 16.50
C VAL A 150 3.84 -2.75 17.78
N GLY A 151 2.84 -1.95 18.13
CA GLY A 151 2.85 -1.08 19.31
C GLY A 151 2.95 -1.82 20.64
N SER A 152 2.43 -3.06 20.72
CA SER A 152 2.54 -3.91 21.90
C SER A 152 3.93 -4.54 22.11
N ARG A 153 4.81 -4.42 21.11
CA ARG A 153 6.17 -4.99 21.09
C ARG A 153 7.22 -3.89 21.24
N ASP A 154 8.47 -4.29 21.45
CA ASP A 154 9.60 -3.36 21.44
C ASP A 154 10.10 -3.14 20.00
N LEU A 155 9.24 -2.56 19.17
CA LEU A 155 9.46 -2.37 17.74
C LEU A 155 9.24 -0.92 17.32
N PHE A 156 10.06 -0.49 16.37
CA PHE A 156 9.96 0.78 15.68
C PHE A 156 9.47 0.56 14.25
N VAL A 157 8.78 1.56 13.71
CA VAL A 157 8.31 1.65 12.33
C VAL A 157 9.10 2.72 11.60
N TYR A 158 9.50 2.45 10.36
CA TYR A 158 10.20 3.42 9.54
C TYR A 158 9.31 4.08 8.49
N GLY A 159 9.25 5.41 8.56
CA GLY A 159 8.89 6.29 7.46
C GLY A 159 7.57 5.97 6.77
N MET A 160 7.58 6.11 5.45
CA MET A 160 6.47 5.78 4.57
C MET A 160 6.35 4.26 4.41
N PRO A 161 5.13 3.71 4.31
CA PRO A 161 4.96 2.30 4.02
C PRO A 161 5.46 1.98 2.61
N VAL A 162 5.81 0.72 2.35
CA VAL A 162 6.18 0.18 1.04
C VAL A 162 4.97 0.16 0.12
N ILE A 163 3.82 -0.30 0.63
CA ILE A 163 2.53 -0.42 -0.07
C ILE A 163 1.42 0.04 0.87
N GLN A 164 0.37 0.64 0.33
CA GLN A 164 -0.87 0.93 1.05
C GLN A 164 -1.99 0.12 0.43
N SER A 165 -2.85 -0.46 1.26
CA SER A 165 -3.96 -1.29 0.83
C SER A 165 -5.25 -0.85 1.49
N GLU A 166 -6.32 -1.06 0.75
CA GLU A 166 -7.72 -1.01 1.18
C GLU A 166 -8.44 -2.04 0.28
N THR A 167 -9.67 -2.39 0.61
CA THR A 167 -10.44 -3.29 -0.23
C THR A 167 -11.05 -2.56 -1.44
N HIS A 168 -10.96 -3.18 -2.61
CA HIS A 168 -11.52 -2.68 -3.87
C HIS A 168 -12.50 -3.65 -4.50
N LEU A 169 -13.44 -3.08 -5.26
CA LEU A 169 -14.17 -3.84 -6.27
C LEU A 169 -13.28 -3.96 -7.52
N ILE A 170 -13.05 -5.19 -7.94
CA ILE A 170 -12.33 -5.52 -9.18
C ILE A 170 -13.23 -6.26 -10.15
N ALA A 171 -12.96 -6.10 -11.44
CA ALA A 171 -13.75 -6.72 -12.48
C ALA A 171 -12.90 -7.17 -13.67
N ASP A 172 -13.44 -8.12 -14.44
CA ASP A 172 -12.95 -8.38 -15.78
C ASP A 172 -13.27 -7.17 -16.69
N ARG A 173 -12.24 -6.66 -17.37
CA ARG A 173 -12.38 -5.49 -18.25
C ARG A 173 -13.33 -5.76 -19.41
N GLU A 174 -13.22 -6.90 -20.08
CA GLU A 174 -14.06 -7.21 -21.24
C GLU A 174 -15.52 -7.35 -20.83
N VAL A 175 -15.77 -7.92 -19.64
CA VAL A 175 -17.13 -8.07 -19.10
C VAL A 175 -17.76 -6.70 -18.84
N ILE A 176 -17.07 -5.80 -18.13
CA ILE A 176 -17.60 -4.45 -17.83
C ILE A 176 -17.78 -3.61 -19.09
N GLU A 177 -16.98 -3.82 -20.14
CA GLU A 177 -17.10 -3.11 -21.40
C GLU A 177 -18.28 -3.62 -22.25
N ARG A 178 -18.62 -4.92 -22.18
CA ARG A 178 -19.64 -5.55 -23.03
C ARG A 178 -21.01 -5.71 -22.37
N ASP A 179 -21.06 -5.93 -21.06
CA ASP A 179 -22.29 -6.23 -20.31
C ASP A 179 -22.77 -5.01 -19.50
N LYS A 180 -23.94 -4.49 -19.89
CA LYS A 180 -24.56 -3.32 -19.24
C LYS A 180 -25.09 -3.64 -17.84
N ASP A 181 -25.57 -4.86 -17.60
CA ASP A 181 -26.11 -5.26 -16.32
C ASP A 181 -24.98 -5.47 -15.32
N ALA A 182 -23.89 -6.11 -15.75
CA ALA A 182 -22.67 -6.24 -14.94
C ALA A 182 -22.10 -4.87 -14.57
N ARG A 183 -22.02 -3.94 -15.54
CA ARG A 183 -21.60 -2.55 -15.29
C ARG A 183 -22.52 -1.84 -14.31
N HIS A 184 -23.84 -1.98 -14.46
CA HIS A 184 -24.82 -1.36 -13.56
C HIS A 184 -24.74 -1.90 -12.13
N VAL A 185 -24.50 -3.20 -11.96
CA VAL A 185 -24.24 -3.81 -10.65
C VAL A 185 -22.94 -3.24 -10.07
N ALA A 186 -21.88 -3.18 -10.86
CA ALA A 186 -20.59 -2.68 -10.41
C ALA A 186 -20.66 -1.20 -9.99
N ASP A 187 -21.32 -0.35 -10.78
CA ASP A 187 -21.53 1.08 -10.46
C ASP A 187 -22.30 1.28 -9.14
N LYS A 188 -23.14 0.31 -8.73
CA LYS A 188 -23.83 0.35 -7.42
C LYS A 188 -22.99 -0.15 -6.25
N LEU A 189 -22.00 -1.01 -6.52
CA LEU A 189 -21.13 -1.61 -5.51
C LEU A 189 -19.89 -0.76 -5.23
N VAL A 190 -19.42 0.02 -6.21
CA VAL A 190 -18.35 1.00 -6.00
C VAL A 190 -18.85 2.08 -5.05
N HIS A 191 -18.21 2.21 -3.89
CA HIS A 191 -18.62 3.19 -2.89
C HIS A 191 -17.90 4.52 -3.08
N ASN A 192 -16.57 4.47 -3.20
CA ASN A 192 -15.74 5.67 -3.28
C ASN A 192 -14.71 5.58 -4.41
N GLN A 193 -14.55 6.67 -5.14
CA GLN A 193 -13.40 6.95 -5.98
C GLN A 193 -12.20 7.41 -5.12
N TYR A 194 -11.02 7.41 -5.72
CA TYR A 194 -9.77 7.68 -5.01
C TYR A 194 -9.76 9.04 -4.28
N THR A 195 -10.30 10.06 -4.93
CA THR A 195 -10.33 11.46 -4.47
C THR A 195 -11.58 11.83 -3.70
N ASP A 196 -12.44 10.87 -3.37
CA ASP A 196 -13.68 11.18 -2.66
C ASP A 196 -13.38 11.60 -1.22
N GLN A 197 -14.02 12.69 -0.79
CA GLN A 197 -13.77 13.31 0.51
C GLN A 197 -14.07 12.37 1.69
N SER A 198 -15.10 11.53 1.56
CA SER A 198 -15.41 10.46 2.52
C SER A 198 -14.22 9.53 2.72
N ARG A 199 -13.68 8.98 1.62
CA ARG A 199 -12.51 8.10 1.61
C ARG A 199 -11.29 8.78 2.22
N MET A 200 -11.02 10.02 1.83
CA MET A 200 -9.92 10.81 2.38
C MET A 200 -10.03 10.98 3.90
N ARG A 201 -11.23 11.28 4.42
CA ARG A 201 -11.48 11.37 5.86
C ARG A 201 -11.25 10.04 6.57
N SER A 202 -11.81 8.93 6.07
CA SER A 202 -11.59 7.61 6.65
C SER A 202 -10.09 7.24 6.68
N TYR A 203 -9.35 7.63 5.64
CA TYR A 203 -7.90 7.45 5.61
C TYR A 203 -7.18 8.27 6.70
N ALA A 204 -7.57 9.53 6.93
CA ALA A 204 -7.01 10.34 8.02
C ALA A 204 -7.38 9.80 9.41
N GLU A 205 -8.58 9.25 9.57
CA GLU A 205 -9.00 8.57 10.80
C GLU A 205 -8.13 7.34 11.07
N TRP A 206 -7.92 6.50 10.05
CA TRP A 206 -7.00 5.36 10.13
C TRP A 206 -5.57 5.79 10.48
N TYR A 207 -5.06 6.84 9.83
CA TYR A 207 -3.74 7.39 10.12
C TYR A 207 -3.63 7.90 11.56
N SER A 208 -4.64 8.62 12.04
CA SER A 208 -4.70 9.09 13.42
C SER A 208 -4.70 7.91 14.40
N PHE A 209 -5.48 6.86 14.10
CA PHE A 209 -5.53 5.65 14.89
C PHE A 209 -4.19 4.90 14.93
N LEU A 210 -3.46 4.80 13.79
CA LEU A 210 -2.09 4.28 13.78
C LEU A 210 -1.19 5.03 14.76
N ARG A 211 -1.28 6.37 14.82
CA ARG A 211 -0.47 7.20 15.73
C ARG A 211 -0.79 6.98 17.21
N THR A 212 -1.97 6.46 17.53
CA THR A 212 -2.31 6.09 18.91
C THR A 212 -1.59 4.82 19.36
N ASN A 213 -1.38 3.86 18.45
CA ASN A 213 -0.74 2.58 18.75
C ASN A 213 0.75 2.57 18.45
N ILE A 214 1.18 3.28 17.42
CA ILE A 214 2.58 3.51 17.04
C ILE A 214 2.88 4.97 17.36
N THR A 215 3.34 5.19 18.58
CA THR A 215 3.60 6.52 19.11
C THR A 215 4.68 7.24 18.31
N ASP A 216 4.70 8.58 18.39
CA ASP A 216 5.61 9.42 17.59
C ASP A 216 7.10 9.08 17.82
N ASP A 217 7.48 8.59 19.01
CA ASP A 217 8.83 8.13 19.34
C ASP A 217 9.17 6.76 18.74
N ARG A 218 8.17 5.95 18.39
CA ARG A 218 8.32 4.64 17.75
C ARG A 218 8.16 4.68 16.23
N TRP A 219 7.70 5.79 15.67
CA TRP A 219 7.59 5.99 14.22
C TRP A 219 8.70 6.90 13.68
N VAL A 220 9.85 6.29 13.38
CA VAL A 220 11.04 6.98 12.90
C VAL A 220 10.78 7.60 11.53
N LYS A 221 11.06 8.91 11.37
CA LYS A 221 10.80 9.69 10.13
C LYS A 221 9.33 9.62 9.66
N ARG A 222 8.37 9.62 10.60
CA ARG A 222 6.94 9.63 10.28
C ARG A 222 6.59 10.71 9.23
N PRO A 223 5.95 10.34 8.10
CA PRO A 223 5.49 11.30 7.10
C PRO A 223 4.24 12.03 7.57
N ALA A 224 3.96 13.24 7.07
CA ALA A 224 2.64 13.85 7.23
C ALA A 224 1.55 13.00 6.55
N VAL A 225 0.30 13.07 7.03
CA VAL A 225 -0.82 12.29 6.48
C VAL A 225 -1.02 12.52 4.98
N SER A 226 -0.86 13.76 4.51
CA SER A 226 -0.91 14.16 3.09
C SER A 226 0.16 13.46 2.26
N SER A 227 1.40 13.48 2.75
CA SER A 227 2.56 12.85 2.11
C SER A 227 2.40 11.33 2.10
N MET A 228 1.78 10.77 3.14
CA MET A 228 1.46 9.35 3.21
C MET A 228 0.35 8.97 2.23
N PHE A 229 -0.67 9.80 2.08
CA PHE A 229 -1.78 9.62 1.15
C PHE A 229 -1.36 9.76 -0.31
N LEU A 230 -0.54 10.75 -0.64
CA LEU A 230 -0.01 10.99 -1.98
C LEU A 230 1.36 11.65 -1.89
N ASP A 231 2.41 10.91 -2.28
CA ASP A 231 3.78 11.43 -2.22
C ASP A 231 4.16 12.24 -3.48
N GLU A 232 5.24 13.00 -3.40
CA GLU A 232 5.68 13.89 -4.49
C GLU A 232 6.04 13.14 -5.78
N PHE A 233 6.56 11.93 -5.65
CA PHE A 233 6.86 11.09 -6.80
C PHE A 233 5.58 10.72 -7.55
N ASP A 234 4.53 10.32 -6.82
CA ASP A 234 3.23 9.98 -7.39
C ASP A 234 2.55 11.24 -7.98
N ARG A 235 2.65 12.39 -7.32
CA ARG A 235 2.16 13.68 -7.86
C ARG A 235 2.76 14.01 -9.21
N ARG A 236 4.07 13.80 -9.38
CA ARG A 236 4.78 14.08 -10.64
C ARG A 236 4.38 13.10 -11.74
N THR A 237 4.29 11.82 -11.42
CA THR A 237 4.06 10.75 -12.41
C THR A 237 2.59 10.62 -12.83
N TRP A 238 1.63 10.95 -11.97
CA TRP A 238 0.19 10.83 -12.26
C TRP A 238 -0.42 12.06 -12.95
N SER A 239 0.35 13.14 -13.09
CA SER A 239 -0.06 14.41 -13.72
C SER A 239 -0.54 14.31 -15.19
N ARG A 240 -0.44 13.13 -15.82
CA ARG A 240 -0.77 12.90 -17.24
C ARG A 240 -2.07 12.14 -17.51
N GLY A 241 -2.84 11.68 -16.51
CA GLY A 241 -4.10 10.99 -16.82
C GLY A 241 -4.98 10.46 -15.68
N ALA A 242 -4.56 10.53 -14.42
CA ALA A 242 -5.37 10.05 -13.29
C ALA A 242 -5.84 11.22 -12.41
N SER A 243 -7.03 11.09 -11.83
CA SER A 243 -7.74 12.06 -10.99
C SER A 243 -6.78 12.90 -10.14
N ARG A 244 -6.66 14.20 -10.48
CA ARG A 244 -5.69 15.10 -9.86
C ARG A 244 -6.18 15.48 -8.46
N VAL A 245 -5.62 14.85 -7.43
CA VAL A 245 -5.79 15.32 -6.04
C VAL A 245 -5.29 16.77 -5.97
N ARG A 246 -6.14 17.68 -5.50
CA ARG A 246 -5.78 19.11 -5.41
C ARG A 246 -4.99 19.37 -4.15
N ASP A 247 -4.15 20.40 -4.17
CA ASP A 247 -3.41 20.82 -2.98
C ASP A 247 -4.34 21.20 -1.82
N GLU A 248 -5.51 21.77 -2.13
CA GLU A 248 -6.57 22.06 -1.16
C GLU A 248 -7.11 20.81 -0.47
N ASP A 249 -7.25 19.70 -1.21
CA ASP A 249 -7.75 18.43 -0.65
C ASP A 249 -6.71 17.83 0.32
N LEU A 250 -5.42 17.97 0.01
CA LEU A 250 -4.32 17.53 0.88
C LEU A 250 -4.20 18.40 2.13
N ALA A 251 -4.35 19.71 2.00
CA ALA A 251 -4.35 20.63 3.14
C ALA A 251 -5.54 20.35 4.09
N ALA A 252 -6.73 20.12 3.53
CA ALA A 252 -7.91 19.74 4.32
C ALA A 252 -7.71 18.41 5.06
N LEU A 253 -7.01 17.45 4.44
CA LEU A 253 -6.66 16.18 5.07
C LEU A 253 -5.74 16.36 6.29
N GLU A 254 -4.72 17.23 6.18
CA GLU A 254 -3.84 17.55 7.31
C GLU A 254 -4.56 18.26 8.44
N GLU A 255 -5.40 19.25 8.11
CA GLU A 255 -6.19 19.98 9.11
C GLU A 255 -7.12 19.03 9.86
N PHE A 256 -7.81 18.14 9.14
CA PHE A 256 -8.71 17.16 9.74
C PHE A 256 -7.96 16.17 10.65
N GLU A 257 -6.82 15.65 10.22
CA GLU A 257 -5.99 14.76 11.05
C GLU A 257 -5.50 15.44 12.34
N ALA A 258 -5.09 16.71 12.23
CA ALA A 258 -4.66 17.50 13.38
C ALA A 258 -5.80 17.69 14.40
N GLN A 259 -7.02 17.92 13.94
CA GLN A 259 -8.21 18.04 14.80
C GLN A 259 -8.51 16.72 15.54
N LEU A 260 -8.46 15.58 14.84
CA LEU A 260 -8.65 14.25 15.44
C LEU A 260 -7.63 13.99 16.55
N TYR A 261 -6.35 14.26 16.27
CA TYR A 261 -5.28 13.96 17.21
C TYR A 261 -5.28 14.88 18.43
N GLN A 262 -5.67 16.16 18.27
CA GLN A 262 -5.84 17.07 19.40
C GLN A 262 -7.01 16.68 20.31
N GLY A 263 -8.08 16.10 19.76
CA GLY A 263 -9.24 15.63 20.52
C GLY A 263 -9.02 14.30 21.27
N ALA A 264 -7.97 13.55 20.93
CA ALA A 264 -7.66 12.24 21.52
C ALA A 264 -6.66 12.30 22.71
N ARG A 265 -6.10 13.47 23.01
CA ARG A 265 -5.20 13.73 24.15
C ARG A 265 -5.95 14.30 25.34
#